data_AF-A0AAF0EBJ9-F1
#
_entry.id   AF-A0AAF0EBJ9-F1
#
_cell.length_a   1.000
_cell.length_b   1.000
_cell.length_c   1.000
_cell.angle_alpha   90.00
_cell.angle_beta   90.00
_cell.angle_gamma   90.00
#
_symmetry.space_group_name_H-M   'P 1'
#
loop_
_entity.id
_entity.type
_entity.pdbx_description
1 polymer ?
#
loop_
_entity_poly.entity_id
_entity_poly.type
_entity_poly.pdbx_seq_one_letter_code
_entity_poly.pdbx_strand_id
1 'polypeptide(L)'
;MKLIYLAALFLTLVSLVIAAPAQNKTEHLIKMSKKDMSVKAKSSHDAPEDVPIPIHKLEEAAAIASQQYCLVQKPGETKAGDAKLLWTSGNGFLYQRTSILESKTLGLVLAFEGTVPISPMAFFEDFYFFWSGPDDRYKKTLSSDSKIHQGFQIAYTNDADKVIKNVKKFMEKKNTDKVTVVGHSLGAAMAVLAAVHLETVMEGSVHQILTFGQPRVGNVAFANDLDKLFKGKFYYTINGADPVARVGPRILDFQHASGQIWINPASSSNWKFYPGQENIHGSISSIPSPLIFTNHCGTYFHTHIDHYLGLWECPAKAGQDAL
;
A
#
# COMPACT_ATOMS: atom_id res chain seq x y z
N MET A 1 20.50 28.60 2.75
CA MET A 1 21.65 28.04 3.52
C MET A 1 21.28 27.48 4.89
N LYS A 2 20.43 28.13 5.71
CA LYS A 2 20.01 27.58 7.03
C LYS A 2 19.01 26.40 6.98
N LEU A 3 18.28 26.23 5.88
CA LEU A 3 17.30 25.12 5.71
C LEU A 3 17.98 23.76 5.40
N ILE A 4 19.14 23.79 4.73
CA ILE A 4 19.91 22.60 4.35
C ILE A 4 20.57 21.95 5.59
N TYR A 5 20.95 22.78 6.57
CA TYR A 5 21.52 22.29 7.83
C TYR A 5 20.49 21.61 8.74
N LEU A 6 19.22 22.03 8.72
CA LEU A 6 18.16 21.32 9.47
C LEU A 6 17.82 19.97 8.84
N ALA A 7 17.80 19.87 7.50
CA ALA A 7 17.60 18.60 6.80
C ALA A 7 18.76 17.62 7.08
N ALA A 8 20.01 18.10 7.09
CA ALA A 8 21.17 17.29 7.43
C ALA A 8 21.19 16.83 8.91
N LEU A 9 20.72 17.66 9.85
CA LEU A 9 20.59 17.28 11.26
C LEU A 9 19.45 16.27 11.51
N PHE A 10 18.39 16.32 10.69
CA PHE A 10 17.34 15.30 10.70
C PHE A 10 17.84 13.98 10.12
N LEU A 11 18.68 14.02 9.08
CA LEU A 11 19.33 12.84 8.51
C LEU A 11 20.31 12.16 9.49
N THR A 12 21.04 12.90 10.33
CA THR A 12 21.95 12.29 11.33
C THR A 12 21.20 11.61 12.49
N LEU A 13 20.02 12.11 12.86
CA LEU A 13 19.16 11.47 13.86
C LEU A 13 18.40 10.25 13.30
N VAL A 14 18.08 10.23 12.01
CA VAL A 14 17.50 9.05 11.33
C VAL A 14 18.56 7.99 11.01
N SER A 15 19.84 8.36 10.87
CA SER A 15 20.96 7.43 10.58
C SER A 15 21.69 6.89 11.82
N LEU A 16 21.34 7.33 13.04
CA LEU A 16 21.90 6.80 14.30
C LEU A 16 21.31 5.47 14.77
N VAL A 17 20.53 4.77 13.94
CA VAL A 17 20.14 3.35 14.15
C VAL A 17 20.96 2.43 13.24
N ILE A 18 22.17 2.85 12.85
CA ILE A 18 23.12 2.00 12.13
C ILE A 18 24.28 1.69 13.08
N ALA A 19 24.51 0.38 13.27
CA ALA A 19 25.57 -0.28 14.04
C ALA A 19 25.34 -0.52 15.55
N ALA A 20 24.76 -1.67 15.89
CA ALA A 20 25.25 -2.51 16.99
C ALA A 20 24.77 -3.99 16.83
N PRO A 21 25.64 -4.99 17.14
CA PRO A 21 25.45 -6.39 16.78
C PRO A 21 24.48 -7.12 17.71
N ALA A 22 24.25 -8.39 17.36
CA ALA A 22 23.15 -9.26 17.72
C ALA A 22 23.00 -9.63 19.22
N GLN A 23 21.83 -10.21 19.51
CA GLN A 23 21.46 -11.09 20.64
C GLN A 23 20.64 -10.58 21.85
N ASN A 24 20.46 -9.28 22.10
CA ASN A 24 19.59 -8.83 23.24
C ASN A 24 18.39 -7.95 22.84
N LYS A 25 17.93 -8.04 21.59
CA LYS A 25 17.08 -7.00 20.99
C LYS A 25 15.59 -7.00 21.41
N THR A 26 15.02 -8.09 21.94
CA THR A 26 13.57 -8.12 22.21
C THR A 26 13.14 -7.17 23.34
N GLU A 27 13.87 -7.10 24.46
CA GLU A 27 13.53 -6.18 25.57
C GLU A 27 13.89 -4.71 25.25
N HIS A 28 14.96 -4.48 24.49
CA HIS A 28 15.36 -3.13 24.09
C HIS A 28 14.42 -2.55 23.02
N LEU A 29 13.89 -3.39 22.13
CA LEU A 29 12.87 -3.00 21.16
C LEU A 29 11.53 -2.70 21.83
N ILE A 30 11.13 -3.45 22.88
CA ILE A 30 9.97 -3.11 23.72
C ILE A 30 10.17 -1.74 24.42
N LYS A 31 11.38 -1.45 24.90
CA LYS A 31 11.74 -0.12 25.47
C LYS A 31 11.74 1.01 24.43
N MET A 32 12.06 0.73 23.16
CA MET A 32 12.00 1.71 22.06
C MET A 32 10.59 1.88 21.49
N SER A 33 9.77 0.83 21.49
CA SER A 33 8.32 0.91 21.24
C SER A 33 7.62 1.77 22.30
N LYS A 34 8.03 1.69 23.57
CA LYS A 34 7.60 2.64 24.62
C LYS A 34 8.03 4.10 24.38
N LYS A 35 8.93 4.35 23.42
CA LYS A 35 9.34 5.66 22.92
C LYS A 35 8.71 6.01 21.56
N ASP A 36 7.71 5.26 21.11
CA ASP A 36 6.86 5.67 20.00
C ASP A 36 6.02 6.89 20.43
N MET A 37 6.63 8.07 20.35
CA MET A 37 6.07 9.34 20.77
C MET A 37 5.09 9.91 19.73
N SER A 38 4.25 9.07 19.12
CA SER A 38 3.00 9.57 18.56
C SER A 38 2.09 9.93 19.74
N VAL A 39 2.02 11.21 20.07
CA VAL A 39 1.28 11.70 21.26
C VAL A 39 -0.24 11.63 21.05
N LYS A 40 -0.72 11.37 19.82
CA LYS A 40 -2.15 11.44 19.46
C LYS A 40 -2.82 10.11 19.11
N ALA A 41 -2.09 9.10 18.64
CA ALA A 41 -2.68 7.88 18.09
C ALA A 41 -2.41 6.64 18.96
N LYS A 42 -3.44 5.84 19.23
CA LYS A 42 -3.29 4.57 19.95
C LYS A 42 -2.64 3.52 19.03
N SER A 43 -1.92 2.60 19.65
CA SER A 43 -1.44 1.36 19.02
C SER A 43 -2.18 0.18 19.60
N SER A 44 -2.49 -0.80 18.75
CA SER A 44 -3.09 -2.05 19.20
C SER A 44 -2.09 -2.91 19.96
N HIS A 45 -2.58 -3.62 20.97
CA HIS A 45 -1.85 -4.60 21.77
C HIS A 45 -2.34 -6.04 21.55
N ASP A 46 -3.33 -6.22 20.66
CA ASP A 46 -3.96 -7.49 20.38
C ASP A 46 -2.97 -8.50 19.81
N ALA A 47 -3.12 -9.77 20.19
CA ALA A 47 -2.25 -10.84 19.73
C ALA A 47 -2.41 -11.07 18.21
N PRO A 48 -1.35 -11.54 17.51
CA PRO A 48 -1.46 -11.89 16.10
C PRO A 48 -2.40 -13.07 15.88
N GLU A 49 -3.13 -13.03 14.78
CA GLU A 49 -4.13 -14.02 14.37
C GLU A 49 -3.76 -14.67 13.03
N ASP A 50 -4.49 -15.71 12.65
CA ASP A 50 -4.41 -16.26 11.30
C ASP A 50 -4.97 -15.28 10.27
N VAL A 51 -4.43 -15.32 9.05
CA VAL A 51 -4.83 -14.41 7.98
C VAL A 51 -6.32 -14.64 7.63
N PRO A 52 -7.18 -13.60 7.72
CA PRO A 52 -8.63 -13.77 7.56
C PRO A 52 -9.10 -13.85 6.10
N ILE A 53 -8.17 -13.75 5.13
CA ILE A 53 -8.44 -13.86 3.71
C ILE A 53 -7.80 -15.14 3.17
N PRO A 54 -8.49 -15.92 2.31
CA PRO A 54 -7.87 -17.04 1.63
C PRO A 54 -6.60 -16.62 0.88
N ILE A 55 -5.50 -17.37 1.06
CA ILE A 55 -4.18 -17.04 0.50
C ILE A 55 -4.22 -16.91 -1.03
N HIS A 56 -4.98 -17.76 -1.73
CA HIS A 56 -5.12 -17.67 -3.19
C HIS A 56 -5.69 -16.34 -3.70
N LYS A 57 -6.48 -15.61 -2.88
CA LYS A 57 -6.94 -14.25 -3.23
C LYS A 57 -5.81 -13.24 -3.12
N LEU A 58 -4.91 -13.41 -2.14
CA LEU A 58 -3.75 -12.55 -1.94
C LEU A 58 -2.68 -12.82 -3.01
N GLU A 59 -2.50 -14.07 -3.42
CA GLU A 59 -1.70 -14.50 -4.58
C GLU A 59 -2.14 -13.78 -5.86
N GLU A 60 -3.44 -13.83 -6.16
CA GLU A 60 -4.02 -13.19 -7.35
C GLU A 60 -3.89 -11.66 -7.28
N ALA A 61 -4.16 -11.06 -6.11
CA ALA A 61 -4.00 -9.62 -5.95
C ALA A 61 -2.54 -9.18 -6.13
N ALA A 62 -1.58 -9.96 -5.64
CA ALA A 62 -0.16 -9.69 -5.83
C ALA A 62 0.23 -9.79 -7.32
N ALA A 63 -0.33 -10.75 -8.07
CA ALA A 63 -0.08 -10.88 -9.50
C ALA A 63 -0.61 -9.66 -10.28
N ILE A 64 -1.82 -9.20 -9.94
CA ILE A 64 -2.43 -8.00 -10.55
C ILE A 64 -1.63 -6.74 -10.21
N ALA A 65 -1.12 -6.63 -8.98
CA ALA A 65 -0.25 -5.53 -8.55
C ALA A 65 1.09 -5.55 -9.32
N SER A 66 1.71 -6.73 -9.46
CA SER A 66 2.94 -6.94 -10.21
C SER A 66 2.78 -6.61 -11.70
N GLN A 67 1.66 -7.02 -12.30
CA GLN A 67 1.34 -6.71 -13.70
C GLN A 67 1.32 -5.21 -13.98
N GLN A 68 1.05 -4.36 -12.99
CA GLN A 68 1.05 -2.92 -13.20
C GLN A 68 2.42 -2.39 -13.62
N TYR A 69 3.52 -3.11 -13.38
CA TYR A 69 4.87 -2.74 -13.80
C TYR A 69 5.25 -3.24 -15.19
N CYS A 70 4.42 -4.08 -15.83
CA CYS A 70 4.66 -4.56 -17.19
C CYS A 70 4.41 -3.46 -18.22
N LEU A 71 5.38 -3.23 -19.11
CA LEU A 71 5.33 -2.18 -20.13
C LEU A 71 4.25 -2.43 -21.19
N VAL A 72 4.10 -3.68 -21.64
CA VAL A 72 3.14 -4.04 -22.69
C VAL A 72 1.85 -4.54 -22.08
N GLN A 73 0.80 -3.74 -22.21
CA GLN A 73 -0.54 -4.06 -21.72
C GLN A 73 -1.58 -3.79 -22.79
N LYS A 74 -2.19 -4.87 -23.28
CA LYS A 74 -3.19 -4.84 -24.35
C LYS A 74 -4.54 -5.28 -23.80
N PRO A 75 -5.49 -4.35 -23.60
CA PRO A 75 -6.85 -4.69 -23.21
C PRO A 75 -7.45 -5.75 -24.12
N GLY A 76 -8.03 -6.80 -23.54
CA GLY A 76 -8.59 -7.93 -24.29
C GLY A 76 -7.62 -9.10 -24.52
N GLU A 77 -6.30 -8.88 -24.44
CA GLU A 77 -5.25 -9.88 -24.67
C GLU A 77 -4.45 -10.18 -23.40
N THR A 78 -3.99 -9.14 -22.69
CA THR A 78 -3.15 -9.29 -21.49
C THR A 78 -3.93 -9.93 -20.35
N LYS A 79 -3.27 -10.87 -19.66
CA LYS A 79 -3.76 -11.52 -18.45
C LYS A 79 -2.72 -11.43 -17.35
N ALA A 80 -3.15 -11.36 -16.09
CA ALA A 80 -2.30 -11.51 -14.92
C ALA A 80 -2.98 -12.48 -13.96
N GLY A 81 -2.34 -13.60 -13.66
CA GLY A 81 -3.04 -14.71 -13.00
C GLY A 81 -4.29 -15.13 -13.79
N ASP A 82 -5.44 -15.18 -13.13
CA ASP A 82 -6.73 -15.43 -13.77
C ASP A 82 -7.38 -14.18 -14.39
N ALA A 83 -6.85 -12.99 -14.08
CA ALA A 83 -7.46 -11.72 -14.42
C ALA A 83 -7.18 -11.29 -15.87
N LYS A 84 -8.23 -10.91 -16.60
CA LYS A 84 -8.14 -10.36 -17.96
C LYS A 84 -8.17 -8.84 -17.94
N LEU A 85 -7.19 -8.20 -18.58
CA LEU A 85 -7.14 -6.74 -18.69
C LEU A 85 -8.29 -6.21 -19.56
N LEU A 86 -9.08 -5.29 -19.03
CA LEU A 86 -10.20 -4.65 -19.72
C LEU A 86 -9.89 -3.23 -20.17
N TRP A 87 -9.06 -2.53 -19.41
CA TRP A 87 -8.69 -1.14 -19.66
C TRP A 87 -7.42 -0.79 -18.91
N THR A 88 -6.62 0.11 -19.47
CA THR A 88 -5.44 0.67 -18.82
C THR A 88 -5.23 2.13 -19.23
N SER A 89 -4.58 2.90 -18.37
CA SER A 89 -4.18 4.30 -18.55
C SER A 89 -2.85 4.53 -17.85
N GLY A 90 -2.16 5.62 -18.18
CA GLY A 90 -0.83 5.90 -17.64
C GLY A 90 0.24 5.07 -18.35
N ASN A 91 1.49 5.52 -18.24
CA ASN A 91 2.63 4.86 -18.87
C ASN A 91 3.74 4.49 -17.88
N GLY A 92 3.55 4.75 -16.59
CA GLY A 92 4.53 4.52 -15.53
C GLY A 92 5.69 5.53 -15.52
N PHE A 93 5.69 6.50 -16.44
CA PHE A 93 6.73 7.54 -16.54
C PHE A 93 6.21 8.92 -16.12
N LEU A 94 5.15 9.40 -16.77
CA LEU A 94 4.53 10.70 -16.45
C LEU A 94 3.38 10.55 -15.46
N TYR A 95 2.67 9.43 -15.54
CA TYR A 95 1.53 9.09 -14.68
C TYR A 95 1.59 7.60 -14.38
N GLN A 96 1.23 7.25 -13.14
CA GLN A 96 1.18 5.86 -12.72
C GLN A 96 0.18 5.07 -13.54
N ARG A 97 0.58 3.87 -13.97
CA ARG A 97 -0.32 3.01 -14.71
C ARG A 97 -1.48 2.58 -13.82
N THR A 98 -2.68 2.70 -14.36
CA THR A 98 -3.91 2.29 -13.68
C THR A 98 -4.70 1.40 -14.61
N SER A 99 -5.19 0.28 -14.10
CA SER A 99 -5.82 -0.74 -14.92
C SER A 99 -7.12 -1.24 -14.29
N ILE A 100 -8.05 -1.69 -15.14
CA ILE A 100 -9.24 -2.42 -14.73
C ILE A 100 -9.16 -3.82 -15.32
N LEU A 101 -9.29 -4.84 -14.48
CA LEU A 101 -9.22 -6.24 -14.85
C LEU A 101 -10.48 -6.99 -14.41
N GLU A 102 -10.81 -8.08 -15.10
CA GLU A 102 -11.83 -9.03 -14.70
C GLU A 102 -11.15 -10.32 -14.24
N SER A 103 -11.24 -10.60 -12.95
CA SER A 103 -10.69 -11.78 -12.29
C SER A 103 -11.82 -12.75 -11.92
N LYS A 104 -11.57 -14.05 -12.05
CA LYS A 104 -12.51 -15.08 -11.56
C LYS A 104 -12.48 -15.15 -10.04
N THR A 105 -11.33 -14.90 -9.44
CA THR A 105 -11.08 -14.95 -7.99
C THR A 105 -11.50 -13.67 -7.27
N LEU A 106 -11.28 -12.50 -7.88
CA LEU A 106 -11.44 -11.19 -7.23
C LEU A 106 -12.58 -10.32 -7.83
N GLY A 107 -13.23 -10.79 -8.90
CA GLY A 107 -14.27 -10.03 -9.60
C GLY A 107 -13.71 -8.90 -10.44
N LEU A 108 -14.38 -7.75 -10.47
CA LEU A 108 -13.85 -6.55 -11.13
C LEU A 108 -12.76 -5.93 -10.25
N VAL A 109 -11.56 -5.76 -10.79
CA VAL A 109 -10.40 -5.26 -10.05
C VAL A 109 -9.94 -3.92 -10.63
N LEU A 110 -9.75 -2.92 -9.76
CA LEU A 110 -9.07 -1.66 -10.05
C LEU A 110 -7.65 -1.73 -9.47
N ALA A 111 -6.63 -1.60 -10.30
CA ALA A 111 -5.24 -1.77 -9.92
C ALA A 111 -4.39 -0.53 -10.22
N PHE A 112 -3.44 -0.20 -9.34
CA PHE A 112 -2.56 0.95 -9.45
C PHE A 112 -1.07 0.56 -9.37
N GLU A 113 -0.27 1.08 -10.30
CA GLU A 113 1.19 1.01 -10.30
C GLU A 113 1.78 1.88 -9.19
N GLY A 114 2.89 1.41 -8.61
CA GLY A 114 3.72 2.23 -7.74
C GLY A 114 4.85 2.93 -8.50
N THR A 115 5.74 3.61 -7.78
CA THR A 115 6.97 4.13 -8.39
C THR A 115 7.98 3.02 -8.58
N VAL A 116 8.83 3.14 -9.61
CA VAL A 116 10.06 2.36 -9.74
C VAL A 116 11.15 3.12 -8.96
N PRO A 117 11.64 2.63 -7.81
CA PRO A 117 12.70 3.31 -7.09
C PRO A 117 14.01 3.11 -7.86
N ILE A 118 14.40 4.10 -8.66
CA ILE A 118 15.71 4.10 -9.32
C ILE A 118 16.83 4.22 -8.27
N SER A 119 16.53 4.80 -7.09
CA SER A 119 17.38 4.69 -5.89
C SER A 119 16.57 4.92 -4.59
N PRO A 120 17.03 4.38 -3.44
CA PRO A 120 16.46 4.66 -2.12
C PRO A 120 16.37 6.15 -1.79
N MET A 121 17.37 6.95 -2.19
CA MET A 121 17.41 8.38 -1.87
C MET A 121 16.36 9.16 -2.65
N ALA A 122 16.24 8.91 -3.96
CA ALA A 122 15.21 9.54 -4.80
C ALA A 122 13.80 9.22 -4.28
N PHE A 123 13.58 7.96 -3.87
CA PHE A 123 12.34 7.54 -3.24
C PHE A 123 12.00 8.39 -2.01
N PHE A 124 12.94 8.59 -1.07
CA PHE A 124 12.68 9.38 0.14
C PHE A 124 12.56 10.89 -0.11
N GLU A 125 13.30 11.44 -1.07
CA GLU A 125 13.18 12.85 -1.47
C GLU A 125 11.82 13.15 -2.13
N ASP A 126 11.23 12.17 -2.82
CA ASP A 126 9.87 12.28 -3.36
C ASP A 126 8.78 12.31 -2.26
N PHE A 127 9.09 11.87 -1.03
CA PHE A 127 8.20 11.88 0.14
C PHE A 127 8.36 13.12 1.02
N TYR A 128 8.29 14.30 0.43
CA TYR A 128 8.02 15.49 1.23
C TYR A 128 6.66 15.34 1.94
N PHE A 129 6.70 15.29 3.28
CA PHE A 129 5.55 15.05 4.16
C PHE A 129 4.64 16.28 4.30
N PHE A 130 4.13 16.79 3.18
CA PHE A 130 3.14 17.85 3.17
C PHE A 130 1.74 17.29 3.37
N TRP A 131 0.98 17.94 4.25
CA TRP A 131 -0.42 17.65 4.46
C TRP A 131 -1.28 18.45 3.49
N SER A 132 -2.31 17.80 2.93
CA SER A 132 -3.45 18.46 2.31
C SER A 132 -4.75 18.03 2.99
N GLY A 133 -5.77 18.88 2.94
CA GLY A 133 -7.14 18.42 3.17
C GLY A 133 -7.58 17.47 2.05
N PRO A 134 -8.65 16.67 2.26
CA PRO A 134 -9.13 15.76 1.23
C PRO A 134 -9.66 16.51 0.01
N ASP A 135 -9.46 15.95 -1.17
CA ASP A 135 -9.98 16.50 -2.42
C ASP A 135 -11.51 16.60 -2.43
N ASP A 136 -12.04 17.63 -3.09
CA ASP A 136 -13.48 17.94 -3.13
C ASP A 136 -14.34 16.78 -3.63
N ARG A 137 -13.79 15.90 -4.48
CA ARG A 137 -14.50 14.73 -5.00
C ARG A 137 -14.90 13.72 -3.92
N TYR A 138 -14.13 13.62 -2.84
CA TYR A 138 -14.32 12.60 -1.80
C TYR A 138 -14.29 13.09 -0.36
N LYS A 139 -14.07 14.40 -0.13
CA LYS A 139 -14.04 14.98 1.22
C LYS A 139 -15.33 14.76 2.04
N LYS A 140 -16.49 14.62 1.40
CA LYS A 140 -17.79 14.47 2.09
C LYS A 140 -17.94 13.15 2.84
N THR A 141 -17.15 12.14 2.49
CA THR A 141 -17.15 10.81 3.14
C THR A 141 -16.18 10.75 4.32
N LEU A 142 -15.36 11.79 4.49
CA LEU A 142 -14.32 11.87 5.50
C LEU A 142 -14.68 12.92 6.56
N SER A 143 -14.13 12.74 7.76
CA SER A 143 -14.22 13.73 8.83
C SER A 143 -13.49 15.02 8.46
N SER A 144 -13.91 16.15 9.03
CA SER A 144 -13.32 17.47 8.77
C SER A 144 -11.84 17.58 9.18
N ASP A 145 -11.40 16.72 10.11
CA ASP A 145 -10.04 16.70 10.64
C ASP A 145 -9.10 15.81 9.82
N SER A 146 -9.63 15.07 8.84
CA SER A 146 -8.85 14.21 7.98
C SER A 146 -7.83 15.01 7.17
N LYS A 147 -6.58 14.56 7.21
CA LYS A 147 -5.48 15.06 6.41
C LYS A 147 -4.82 13.91 5.67
N ILE A 148 -4.39 14.20 4.45
CA ILE A 148 -3.84 13.21 3.51
C ILE A 148 -2.47 13.71 3.05
N HIS A 149 -1.54 12.79 2.80
CA HIS A 149 -0.27 13.12 2.18
C HIS A 149 -0.51 13.76 0.81
N GLN A 150 -0.03 14.99 0.62
CA GLN A 150 -0.31 15.79 -0.58
C GLN A 150 0.16 15.07 -1.86
N GLY A 151 1.35 14.46 -1.84
CA GLY A 151 1.88 13.72 -3.00
C GLY A 151 1.00 12.54 -3.42
N PHE A 152 0.44 11.79 -2.46
CA PHE A 152 -0.46 10.67 -2.75
C PHE A 152 -1.79 11.16 -3.32
N GLN A 153 -2.33 12.25 -2.76
CA GLN A 153 -3.54 12.87 -3.26
C GLN A 153 -3.35 13.40 -4.69
N ILE A 154 -2.24 14.08 -5.00
CA ILE A 154 -1.93 14.56 -6.36
C ILE A 154 -1.80 13.38 -7.33
N ALA A 155 -1.03 12.35 -6.97
CA ALA A 155 -0.86 11.19 -7.82
C ALA A 155 -2.19 10.53 -8.20
N TYR A 156 -3.11 10.39 -7.23
CA TYR A 156 -4.44 9.85 -7.48
C TYR A 156 -5.33 10.81 -8.29
N THR A 157 -5.40 12.08 -7.89
CA THR A 157 -6.35 13.05 -8.46
C THR A 157 -6.06 13.43 -9.91
N ASN A 158 -4.83 13.22 -10.38
CA ASN A 158 -4.46 13.40 -11.79
C ASN A 158 -5.31 12.56 -12.77
N ASP A 159 -5.72 11.35 -12.36
CA ASP A 159 -6.50 10.43 -13.21
C ASP A 159 -7.85 10.01 -12.60
N ALA A 160 -8.21 10.54 -11.42
CA ALA A 160 -9.37 10.10 -10.64
C ALA A 160 -10.70 10.10 -11.43
N ASP A 161 -10.99 11.17 -12.18
CA ASP A 161 -12.25 11.27 -12.93
C ASP A 161 -12.33 10.23 -14.06
N LYS A 162 -11.19 9.97 -14.72
CA LYS A 162 -11.06 8.93 -15.76
C LYS A 162 -11.22 7.54 -15.15
N VAL A 163 -10.66 7.30 -13.97
CA VAL A 163 -10.77 6.05 -13.22
C VAL A 163 -12.24 5.78 -12.85
N ILE A 164 -12.90 6.70 -12.16
CA ILE A 164 -14.30 6.53 -11.73
C ILE A 164 -15.23 6.30 -12.92
N LYS A 165 -15.05 7.05 -14.02
CA LYS A 165 -15.82 6.87 -15.25
C LYS A 165 -15.68 5.45 -15.81
N ASN A 166 -14.46 4.91 -15.87
CA ASN A 166 -14.24 3.58 -16.43
C ASN A 166 -14.68 2.46 -15.48
N VAL A 167 -14.50 2.62 -14.16
CA VAL A 167 -15.04 1.67 -13.18
C VAL A 167 -16.55 1.54 -13.34
N LYS A 168 -17.29 2.66 -13.36
CA LYS A 168 -18.75 2.68 -13.62
C LYS A 168 -19.13 1.94 -14.90
N LYS A 169 -18.43 2.24 -16.00
CA LYS A 169 -18.65 1.60 -17.30
C LYS A 169 -18.45 0.08 -17.23
N PHE A 170 -17.40 -0.40 -16.55
CA PHE A 170 -17.14 -1.84 -16.48
C PHE A 170 -17.99 -2.56 -15.45
N MET A 171 -18.40 -1.90 -14.37
CA MET A 171 -19.43 -2.42 -13.45
C MET A 171 -20.73 -2.72 -14.19
N GLU A 172 -21.21 -1.77 -15.02
CA GLU A 172 -22.39 -1.95 -15.87
C GLU A 172 -22.19 -3.10 -16.88
N LYS A 173 -21.07 -3.10 -17.63
CA LYS A 173 -20.79 -4.14 -18.63
C LYS A 173 -20.64 -5.54 -18.05
N LYS A 174 -20.21 -5.65 -16.80
CA LYS A 174 -19.98 -6.93 -16.10
C LYS A 174 -21.14 -7.30 -15.18
N ASN A 175 -22.20 -6.48 -15.14
CA ASN A 175 -23.36 -6.68 -14.28
C ASN A 175 -22.96 -6.93 -12.82
N THR A 176 -22.05 -6.12 -12.29
CA THR A 176 -21.55 -6.18 -10.91
C THR A 176 -21.70 -4.83 -10.23
N ASP A 177 -22.05 -4.83 -8.95
CA ASP A 177 -22.07 -3.66 -8.07
C ASP A 177 -20.80 -3.57 -7.21
N LYS A 178 -19.88 -4.53 -7.34
CA LYS A 178 -18.68 -4.67 -6.51
C LYS A 178 -17.39 -4.51 -7.30
N VAL A 179 -16.42 -3.85 -6.67
CA VAL A 179 -15.04 -3.70 -7.16
C VAL A 179 -14.03 -4.01 -6.05
N THR A 180 -12.99 -4.76 -6.39
CA THR A 180 -11.79 -4.97 -5.57
C THR A 180 -10.73 -3.96 -5.97
N VAL A 181 -10.07 -3.31 -5.01
CA VAL A 181 -9.01 -2.34 -5.29
C VAL A 181 -7.67 -2.91 -4.85
N VAL A 182 -6.67 -2.81 -5.72
CA VAL A 182 -5.34 -3.38 -5.54
C VAL A 182 -4.27 -2.33 -5.82
N GLY A 183 -3.16 -2.38 -5.10
CA GLY A 183 -2.02 -1.52 -5.38
C GLY A 183 -0.77 -1.90 -4.60
N HIS A 184 0.38 -1.53 -5.15
CA HIS A 184 1.68 -1.72 -4.50
C HIS A 184 2.42 -0.39 -4.36
N SER A 185 3.15 -0.18 -3.26
CA SER A 185 3.96 1.04 -3.03
C SER A 185 3.14 2.33 -3.11
N LEU A 186 3.52 3.32 -3.94
CA LEU A 186 2.69 4.48 -4.24
C LEU A 186 1.27 4.07 -4.72
N GLY A 187 1.16 3.02 -5.52
CA GLY A 187 -0.12 2.48 -5.98
C GLY A 187 -0.99 1.96 -4.83
N ALA A 188 -0.41 1.51 -3.72
CA ALA A 188 -1.16 1.14 -2.52
C ALA A 188 -1.83 2.38 -1.88
N ALA A 189 -1.12 3.51 -1.81
CA ALA A 189 -1.71 4.76 -1.34
C ALA A 189 -2.82 5.26 -2.27
N MET A 190 -2.61 5.20 -3.58
CA MET A 190 -3.63 5.54 -4.57
C MET A 190 -4.86 4.63 -4.48
N ALA A 191 -4.66 3.33 -4.24
CA ALA A 191 -5.75 2.35 -4.07
C ALA A 191 -6.66 2.72 -2.87
N VAL A 192 -6.07 3.11 -1.74
CA VAL A 192 -6.84 3.57 -0.56
C VAL A 192 -7.66 4.82 -0.88
N LEU A 193 -7.06 5.82 -1.55
CA LEU A 193 -7.77 7.04 -1.95
C LEU A 193 -8.88 6.75 -2.97
N ALA A 194 -8.62 5.86 -3.92
CA ALA A 194 -9.60 5.41 -4.89
C ALA A 194 -10.78 4.70 -4.23
N ALA A 195 -10.54 3.87 -3.23
CA ALA A 195 -11.60 3.20 -2.48
C ALA A 195 -12.51 4.20 -1.75
N VAL A 196 -11.94 5.23 -1.10
CA VAL A 196 -12.73 6.30 -0.48
C VAL A 196 -13.58 7.02 -1.54
N HIS A 197 -12.98 7.39 -2.68
CA HIS A 197 -13.72 8.05 -3.75
C HIS A 197 -14.83 7.18 -4.34
N LEU A 198 -14.60 5.88 -4.50
CA LEU A 198 -15.60 4.91 -4.93
C LEU A 198 -16.78 4.86 -3.96
N GLU A 199 -16.53 4.73 -2.64
CA GLU A 199 -17.60 4.79 -1.62
C GLU A 199 -18.33 6.13 -1.61
N THR A 200 -17.65 7.24 -1.91
CA THR A 200 -18.29 8.56 -2.01
C THR A 200 -19.31 8.66 -3.14
N VAL A 201 -19.02 8.05 -4.30
CA VAL A 201 -19.80 8.21 -5.53
C VAL A 201 -20.68 7.01 -5.86
N MET A 202 -20.42 5.87 -5.23
CA MET A 202 -21.10 4.58 -5.36
C MET A 202 -21.00 3.85 -4.00
N GLU A 203 -21.85 4.25 -3.06
CA GLU A 203 -21.86 3.68 -1.71
C GLU A 203 -22.01 2.15 -1.73
N GLY A 204 -21.18 1.47 -0.95
CA GLY A 204 -21.13 0.01 -0.84
C GLY A 204 -20.47 -0.70 -2.02
N SER A 205 -19.88 0.03 -2.97
CA SER A 205 -19.25 -0.58 -4.16
C SER A 205 -17.93 -1.28 -3.87
N VAL A 206 -17.20 -0.90 -2.80
CA VAL A 206 -15.91 -1.52 -2.50
C VAL A 206 -16.13 -2.87 -1.83
N HIS A 207 -15.64 -3.93 -2.50
CA HIS A 207 -15.67 -5.30 -1.99
C HIS A 207 -14.49 -5.59 -1.07
N GLN A 208 -13.27 -5.39 -1.58
CA GLN A 208 -12.03 -5.57 -0.84
C GLN A 208 -11.00 -4.54 -1.30
N ILE A 209 -10.08 -4.20 -0.41
CA ILE A 209 -8.89 -3.39 -0.69
C ILE A 209 -7.70 -4.23 -0.26
N LEU A 210 -6.88 -4.66 -1.23
CA LEU A 210 -5.75 -5.55 -1.00
C LEU A 210 -4.49 -4.86 -1.49
N THR A 211 -3.68 -4.34 -0.57
CA THR A 211 -2.48 -3.59 -0.91
C THR A 211 -1.19 -4.22 -0.39
N PHE A 212 -0.08 -3.84 -1.00
CA PHE A 212 1.24 -4.41 -0.74
C PHE A 212 2.27 -3.28 -0.57
N GLY A 213 3.13 -3.36 0.44
CA GLY A 213 4.10 -2.30 0.71
C GLY A 213 3.44 -0.93 0.96
N GLN A 214 2.33 -0.91 1.70
CA GLN A 214 1.50 0.26 1.96
C GLN A 214 2.24 1.31 2.81
N PRO A 215 2.49 2.54 2.33
CA PRO A 215 2.93 3.66 3.16
C PRO A 215 1.76 4.25 3.97
N ARG A 216 2.04 5.04 5.02
CA ARG A 216 0.96 5.74 5.75
C ARG A 216 0.38 6.85 4.87
N VAL A 217 -0.93 6.81 4.63
CA VAL A 217 -1.60 7.71 3.66
C VAL A 217 -2.06 9.02 4.30
N GLY A 218 -2.55 8.95 5.54
CA GLY A 218 -3.22 10.06 6.19
C GLY A 218 -2.92 10.15 7.67
N ASN A 219 -3.57 11.12 8.32
CA ASN A 219 -3.47 11.28 9.75
C ASN A 219 -4.38 10.30 10.53
N VAL A 220 -4.39 10.41 11.86
CA VAL A 220 -5.22 9.58 12.74
C VAL A 220 -6.72 9.66 12.39
N ALA A 221 -7.22 10.86 12.07
CA ALA A 221 -8.62 11.04 11.66
C ALA A 221 -8.92 10.25 10.37
N PHE A 222 -8.04 10.33 9.37
CA PHE A 222 -8.17 9.57 8.14
C PHE A 222 -8.10 8.06 8.36
N ALA A 223 -7.16 7.57 9.17
CA ALA A 223 -7.06 6.15 9.53
C ALA A 223 -8.35 5.64 10.21
N ASN A 224 -8.93 6.42 11.11
CA ASN A 224 -10.20 6.09 11.76
C ASN A 224 -11.38 6.09 10.77
N ASP A 225 -11.38 6.98 9.78
CA ASP A 225 -12.41 7.00 8.74
C ASP A 225 -12.31 5.75 7.85
N LEU A 226 -11.09 5.31 7.49
CA LEU A 226 -10.89 4.04 6.78
C LEU A 226 -11.38 2.83 7.58
N ASP A 227 -11.11 2.79 8.89
CA ASP A 227 -11.59 1.71 9.76
C ASP A 227 -13.12 1.62 9.81
N LYS A 228 -13.82 2.77 9.72
CA LYS A 228 -15.29 2.80 9.66
C LYS A 228 -15.81 2.34 8.30
N LEU A 229 -15.21 2.83 7.21
CA LEU A 229 -15.67 2.58 5.84
C LEU A 229 -15.39 1.13 5.39
N PHE A 230 -14.24 0.59 5.78
CA PHE A 230 -13.68 -0.64 5.20
C PHE A 230 -13.42 -1.74 6.21
N LYS A 231 -14.11 -1.73 7.36
CA LYS A 231 -14.01 -2.80 8.36
C LYS A 231 -14.21 -4.17 7.72
N GLY A 232 -13.22 -5.05 7.86
CA GLY A 232 -13.24 -6.41 7.30
C GLY A 232 -13.04 -6.49 5.78
N LYS A 233 -12.79 -5.35 5.11
CA LYS A 233 -12.57 -5.26 3.66
C LYS A 233 -11.15 -4.80 3.30
N PHE A 234 -10.51 -4.01 4.16
CA PHE A 234 -9.17 -3.48 3.92
C PHE A 234 -8.08 -4.31 4.59
N TYR A 235 -7.14 -4.80 3.79
CA TYR A 235 -5.95 -5.50 4.25
C TYR A 235 -4.74 -5.03 3.46
N TYR A 236 -3.64 -4.78 4.18
CA TYR A 236 -2.38 -4.37 3.58
C TYR A 236 -1.26 -5.27 4.08
N THR A 237 -0.43 -5.74 3.14
CA THR A 237 0.65 -6.67 3.44
C THR A 237 1.98 -5.94 3.48
N ILE A 238 2.74 -6.18 4.54
CA ILE A 238 4.13 -5.73 4.69
C ILE A 238 5.02 -6.96 4.59
N ASN A 239 6.10 -6.86 3.82
CA ASN A 239 7.05 -7.94 3.64
C ASN A 239 8.38 -7.63 4.35
N GLY A 240 8.70 -8.46 5.36
CA GLY A 240 9.89 -8.31 6.17
C GLY A 240 10.01 -6.94 6.83
N ALA A 241 11.20 -6.35 6.72
CA ALA A 241 11.50 -5.04 7.29
C ALA A 241 11.42 -3.93 6.23
N ASP A 242 10.37 -3.97 5.39
CA ASP A 242 10.11 -2.97 4.33
C ASP A 242 10.02 -1.54 4.92
N PRO A 243 10.94 -0.62 4.54
CA PRO A 243 10.93 0.75 5.04
C PRO A 243 9.80 1.59 4.44
N VAL A 244 9.19 1.21 3.31
CA VAL A 244 8.08 1.95 2.71
C VAL A 244 6.88 2.00 3.64
N ALA A 245 6.62 0.90 4.36
CA ALA A 245 5.57 0.83 5.34
C ALA A 245 5.77 1.79 6.54
N ARG A 246 6.96 2.37 6.68
CA ARG A 246 7.30 3.37 7.71
C ARG A 246 7.28 4.81 7.19
N VAL A 247 7.14 5.03 5.89
CA VAL A 247 6.97 6.35 5.29
C VAL A 247 5.72 7.02 5.87
N GLY A 248 5.84 8.31 6.15
CA GLY A 248 4.91 9.06 7.00
C GLY A 248 5.23 8.77 8.47
N PRO A 249 6.19 9.46 9.09
CA PRO A 249 6.53 9.24 10.50
C PRO A 249 5.34 9.53 11.43
N ARG A 250 5.10 8.66 12.41
CA ARG A 250 4.00 8.84 13.38
C ARG A 250 4.13 10.12 14.22
N ILE A 251 5.37 10.59 14.43
CA ILE A 251 5.63 11.89 15.09
C ILE A 251 5.07 13.08 14.31
N LEU A 252 4.80 12.92 13.01
CA LEU A 252 4.16 13.91 12.16
C LEU A 252 2.64 13.67 12.01
N ASP A 253 2.04 12.87 12.89
CA ASP A 253 0.60 12.54 12.94
C ASP A 253 0.11 11.54 11.87
N PHE A 254 1.02 10.95 11.08
CA PHE A 254 0.67 9.86 10.14
C PHE A 254 0.33 8.57 10.89
N GLN A 255 -0.70 7.87 10.42
CA GLN A 255 -1.20 6.66 11.06
C GLN A 255 -1.71 5.68 9.99
N HIS A 256 -1.34 4.40 10.12
CA HIS A 256 -2.01 3.33 9.37
C HIS A 256 -3.40 3.05 9.93
N ALA A 257 -4.35 2.71 9.05
CA ALA A 257 -5.60 2.08 9.45
C ALA A 257 -5.35 0.64 9.94
N SER A 258 -6.39 0.00 10.47
CA SER A 258 -6.37 -1.43 10.79
C SER A 258 -6.31 -2.25 9.50
N GLY A 259 -5.77 -3.47 9.56
CA GLY A 259 -5.70 -4.36 8.38
C GLY A 259 -4.33 -4.99 8.09
N GLN A 260 -3.36 -4.87 8.99
CA GLN A 260 -2.00 -5.32 8.71
C GLN A 260 -1.90 -6.84 8.61
N ILE A 261 -1.34 -7.31 7.49
CA ILE A 261 -0.74 -8.65 7.37
C ILE A 261 0.77 -8.47 7.28
N TRP A 262 1.53 -9.25 8.03
CA TRP A 262 2.99 -9.15 8.02
C TRP A 262 3.62 -10.50 7.69
N ILE A 263 4.42 -10.52 6.62
CA ILE A 263 5.26 -11.65 6.22
C ILE A 263 6.62 -11.46 6.90
N ASN A 264 7.01 -12.37 7.79
CA ASN A 264 8.27 -12.25 8.54
C ASN A 264 8.89 -13.62 8.86
N PRO A 265 10.09 -13.96 8.35
CA PRO A 265 11.00 -13.12 7.58
C PRO A 265 10.48 -12.81 6.16
N ALA A 266 11.09 -11.82 5.50
CA ALA A 266 10.73 -11.39 4.16
C ALA A 266 10.68 -12.57 3.17
N SER A 267 9.70 -12.55 2.25
CA SER A 267 9.51 -13.54 1.19
C SER A 267 9.28 -14.98 1.66
N SER A 268 8.99 -15.18 2.95
CA SER A 268 8.67 -16.49 3.51
C SER A 268 7.17 -16.80 3.49
N SER A 269 6.82 -18.03 3.86
CA SER A 269 5.42 -18.44 4.11
C SER A 269 4.95 -18.19 5.54
N ASN A 270 5.69 -17.41 6.33
CA ASN A 270 5.30 -17.04 7.69
C ASN A 270 4.59 -15.69 7.69
N TRP A 271 3.27 -15.72 7.57
CA TRP A 271 2.40 -14.56 7.63
C TRP A 271 1.37 -14.67 8.74
N LYS A 272 1.09 -13.54 9.40
CA LYS A 272 0.03 -13.39 10.40
C LYS A 272 -0.72 -12.09 10.20
N PHE A 273 -1.96 -12.06 10.64
CA PHE A 273 -2.78 -10.85 10.73
C PHE A 273 -2.54 -10.18 12.09
N TYR A 274 -2.44 -8.85 12.10
CA TYR A 274 -2.16 -8.05 13.29
C TYR A 274 -3.33 -7.07 13.50
N PRO A 275 -4.28 -7.39 14.41
CA PRO A 275 -5.49 -6.61 14.59
C PRO A 275 -5.23 -5.18 15.08
N GLY A 276 -6.08 -4.26 14.64
CA GLY A 276 -6.06 -2.85 15.02
C GLY A 276 -4.96 -2.02 14.32
N GLN A 277 -4.95 -0.72 14.61
CA GLN A 277 -3.99 0.21 14.03
C GLN A 277 -2.61 0.09 14.71
N GLU A 278 -1.54 0.17 13.92
CA GLU A 278 -0.14 0.24 14.39
C GLU A 278 0.14 -0.77 15.53
N ASN A 279 -0.22 -2.04 15.31
CA ASN A 279 -0.12 -3.09 16.32
C ASN A 279 1.34 -3.30 16.76
N ILE A 280 1.59 -3.26 18.07
CA ILE A 280 2.96 -3.31 18.65
C ILE A 280 3.71 -4.61 18.38
N HIS A 281 3.01 -5.70 18.07
CA HIS A 281 3.62 -6.99 17.74
C HIS A 281 3.90 -7.12 16.24
N GLY A 282 3.32 -6.23 15.43
CA GLY A 282 3.43 -6.24 13.99
C GLY A 282 4.74 -5.64 13.47
N SER A 283 4.70 -5.16 12.22
CA SER A 283 5.86 -4.62 11.52
C SER A 283 6.52 -3.45 12.23
N ILE A 284 5.85 -2.75 13.15
CA ILE A 284 6.44 -1.66 13.93
C ILE A 284 7.49 -2.14 14.95
N SER A 285 7.45 -3.42 15.33
CA SER A 285 8.40 -4.06 16.24
C SER A 285 9.78 -4.31 15.60
N SER A 286 9.88 -4.29 14.27
CA SER A 286 11.13 -4.51 13.55
C SER A 286 11.92 -3.21 13.34
N ILE A 287 13.23 -3.32 13.07
CA ILE A 287 14.02 -2.19 12.59
C ILE A 287 13.93 -2.20 11.06
N PRO A 288 13.58 -1.07 10.42
CA PRO A 288 13.53 -0.99 8.96
C PRO A 288 14.86 -1.37 8.32
N SER A 289 14.82 -2.20 7.28
CA SER A 289 16.02 -2.63 6.56
C SER A 289 16.43 -1.57 5.53
N PRO A 290 17.74 -1.33 5.34
CA PRO A 290 18.21 -0.51 4.22
C PRO A 290 18.01 -1.20 2.86
N LEU A 291 17.70 -2.51 2.84
CA LEU A 291 17.52 -3.29 1.63
C LEU A 291 16.09 -3.18 1.07
N ILE A 292 15.75 -2.01 0.51
CA ILE A 292 14.43 -1.72 -0.10
C ILE A 292 14.07 -2.78 -1.14
N PHE A 293 14.96 -3.06 -2.09
CA PHE A 293 14.70 -3.97 -3.22
C PHE A 293 14.45 -5.43 -2.86
N THR A 294 14.71 -5.86 -1.62
CA THR A 294 14.50 -7.26 -1.19
C THR A 294 13.30 -7.44 -0.28
N ASN A 295 12.89 -6.37 0.40
CA ASN A 295 11.75 -6.39 1.33
C ASN A 295 10.52 -5.78 0.67
N HIS A 296 10.69 -4.68 -0.05
CA HIS A 296 9.60 -3.99 -0.73
C HIS A 296 9.21 -4.70 -2.02
N CYS A 297 10.19 -4.95 -2.90
CA CYS A 297 10.07 -5.81 -4.07
C CYS A 297 10.47 -7.24 -3.65
N GLY A 298 9.59 -8.21 -3.79
CA GLY A 298 9.78 -9.51 -3.18
C GLY A 298 8.59 -10.42 -3.35
N THR A 299 8.62 -11.55 -2.66
CA THR A 299 7.55 -12.55 -2.75
C THR A 299 6.48 -12.28 -1.71
N TYR A 300 5.26 -12.06 -2.17
CA TYR A 300 4.06 -11.90 -1.37
C TYR A 300 3.15 -13.09 -1.64
N PHE A 301 2.99 -13.98 -0.64
CA PHE A 301 2.15 -15.16 -0.75
C PHE A 301 2.51 -16.01 -1.98
N HIS A 302 3.79 -16.33 -2.18
CA HIS A 302 4.28 -17.06 -3.37
C HIS A 302 4.27 -16.28 -4.70
N THR A 303 3.60 -15.13 -4.80
CA THR A 303 3.66 -14.29 -6.00
C THR A 303 4.73 -13.21 -5.90
N HIS A 304 5.57 -13.04 -6.92
CA HIS A 304 6.59 -12.01 -6.93
C HIS A 304 6.07 -10.65 -7.41
N ILE A 305 6.33 -9.58 -6.64
CA ILE A 305 6.08 -8.19 -7.06
C ILE A 305 7.43 -7.51 -7.27
N ASP A 306 7.69 -7.09 -8.51
CA ASP A 306 8.96 -6.46 -8.89
C ASP A 306 8.79 -5.24 -9.81
N HIS A 307 9.76 -4.33 -9.73
CA HIS A 307 9.78 -3.03 -10.41
C HIS A 307 10.79 -2.94 -11.54
N TYR A 308 11.54 -4.01 -11.88
CA TYR A 308 12.54 -3.97 -12.95
C TYR A 308 11.90 -3.92 -14.36
N LEU A 309 11.04 -2.93 -14.61
CA LEU A 309 10.51 -2.54 -15.93
C LEU A 309 9.98 -3.73 -16.76
N GLY A 310 9.42 -4.74 -16.09
CA GLY A 310 8.88 -5.94 -16.72
C GLY A 310 9.91 -6.99 -17.18
N LEU A 311 11.13 -6.99 -16.61
CA LEU A 311 12.18 -7.95 -16.95
C LEU A 311 12.04 -9.31 -16.26
N TRP A 312 11.37 -9.40 -15.11
CA TRP A 312 11.35 -10.65 -14.34
C TRP A 312 10.21 -11.58 -14.79
N GLU A 313 8.95 -11.13 -14.80
CA GLU A 313 7.82 -11.92 -15.28
C GLU A 313 6.67 -11.05 -15.83
N CYS A 314 6.57 -10.96 -17.16
CA CYS A 314 5.45 -10.33 -17.85
C CYS A 314 4.91 -11.24 -18.97
N PRO A 315 3.62 -11.62 -18.96
CA PRO A 315 2.60 -11.23 -17.98
C PRO A 315 2.80 -11.86 -16.60
N ALA A 316 2.37 -11.17 -15.55
CA ALA A 316 2.53 -11.63 -14.17
C ALA A 316 1.68 -12.88 -13.90
N LYS A 317 2.22 -13.79 -13.10
CA LYS A 317 1.54 -15.02 -12.67
C LYS A 317 1.21 -14.96 -11.19
N ALA A 318 0.30 -15.81 -10.75
CA ALA A 318 -0.13 -15.91 -9.36
C ALA A 318 0.36 -17.23 -8.73
N GLY A 319 0.70 -17.19 -7.45
CA GLY A 319 1.05 -18.37 -6.67
C GLY A 319 2.36 -19.02 -7.11
N GLN A 320 2.45 -20.35 -6.95
CA GLN A 320 3.66 -21.11 -7.28
C GLN A 320 4.07 -21.05 -8.76
N ASP A 321 3.15 -20.68 -9.65
CA ASP A 321 3.47 -20.48 -11.06
C ASP A 321 4.39 -19.26 -11.30
N ALA A 322 4.56 -18.40 -10.28
CA ALA A 322 5.38 -17.17 -10.28
C ALA A 322 6.77 -17.32 -9.61
N LEU A 323 7.19 -18.55 -9.27
CA LEU A 323 8.48 -18.86 -8.65
C LEU A 323 9.43 -19.58 -9.62
#